data_AF-A0A3S4IKV9-F1
#
_entry.id   AF-A0A3S4IKV9-F1
#
_cell.length_a   1.000
_cell.length_b   1.000
_cell.length_c   1.000
_cell.angle_alpha   90.00
_cell.angle_beta   90.00
_cell.angle_gamma   90.00
#
_symmetry.space_group_name_H-M   'P 1'
#
loop_
_entity.id
_entity.type
_entity.pdbx_description
1 polymer ?
#
loop_
_entity_poly.entity_id
_entity_poly.type
_entity_poly.pdbx_seq_one_letter_code
_entity_poly.pdbx_strand_id
1 'polypeptide(L)' 'MADKIAVLLGGTSAERDVSLNSGAAVLAGLREGGIDAHPVDPQEVDVAQLKAMGFQKVFIALQWPRR' A
#
# COMPACT_ATOMS: atom_id res chain seq x y z
N MET A 1 8.19 10.31 -16.81
CA MET A 1 8.44 9.47 -15.62
C MET A 1 7.16 8.71 -15.35
N ALA A 2 7.24 7.40 -15.11
CA ALA A 2 6.05 6.61 -14.76
C ALA A 2 5.55 7.06 -13.37
N ASP A 3 4.23 7.07 -13.18
CA ASP A 3 3.63 7.39 -11.88
C ASP A 3 4.00 6.28 -10.87
N LYS A 4 4.76 6.66 -9.85
CA LYS A 4 5.13 5.80 -8.73
C LYS A 4 3.97 5.74 -7.75
N ILE A 5 3.44 4.55 -7.50
CA ILE A 5 2.27 4.32 -6.64
C ILE A 5 2.67 3.62 -5.35
N ALA A 6 2.22 4.14 -4.21
CA ALA A 6 2.31 3.44 -2.93
C ALA A 6 1.05 2.59 -2.72
N VAL A 7 1.22 1.31 -2.42
CA VAL A 7 0.12 0.44 -1.97
C VAL A 7 0.22 0.33 -0.46
N LEU A 8 -0.72 0.91 0.26
CA LEU A 8 -0.80 0.81 1.71
C LEU A 8 -1.41 -0.52 2.11
N LEU A 9 -0.65 -1.35 2.82
CA LEU A 9 -1.08 -2.67 3.31
C LEU A 9 -0.49 -2.96 4.68
N GLY A 10 -1.11 -3.87 5.44
CA GLY A 10 -0.72 -4.18 6.81
C GLY A 10 -1.34 -3.21 7.82
N GLY A 11 -0.50 -2.37 8.44
CA GLY A 11 -0.90 -1.50 9.55
C GLY A 11 -1.01 -2.24 10.89
N THR A 12 -1.61 -1.56 11.88
CA THR A 12 -1.66 -2.01 13.28
C THR A 12 -3.01 -2.61 13.69
N SER A 13 -3.90 -2.89 12.73
CA SER A 13 -5.21 -3.48 12.98
C SER A 13 -5.12 -4.95 13.40
N ALA A 14 -6.17 -5.45 14.06
CA ALA A 14 -6.35 -6.89 14.27
C ALA A 14 -6.48 -7.68 12.96
N GLU A 15 -6.85 -7.02 11.86
CA GLU A 15 -6.98 -7.61 10.51
C GLU A 15 -5.70 -7.44 9.65
N ARG A 16 -4.54 -7.27 10.27
CA ARG A 16 -3.25 -7.06 9.59
C ARG A 16 -3.00 -8.13 8.51
N ASP A 17 -3.11 -9.41 8.85
CA ASP A 17 -2.88 -10.51 7.89
C ASP A 17 -3.81 -10.46 6.67
N VAL A 18 -5.06 -10.04 6.88
CA VAL A 18 -6.02 -9.84 5.79
C VAL A 18 -5.57 -8.69 4.89
N SER A 19 -5.16 -7.57 5.49
CA SER A 19 -4.62 -6.43 4.74
C SER A 19 -3.33 -6.77 3.98
N LEU A 20 -2.42 -7.56 4.57
CA LEU A 20 -1.20 -8.02 3.91
C LEU A 20 -1.52 -8.87 2.67
N ASN A 21 -2.43 -9.84 2.80
CA ASN A 21 -2.84 -10.70 1.69
C ASN A 21 -3.55 -9.91 0.58
N SER A 22 -4.51 -9.05 0.91
CA SER A 22 -5.22 -8.22 -0.07
C SER A 22 -4.28 -7.23 -0.74
N GLY A 23 -3.38 -6.60 0.02
CA GLY A 23 -2.37 -5.68 -0.49
C GLY A 23 -1.37 -6.34 -1.44
N ALA A 24 -0.95 -7.56 -1.14
CA ALA A 24 -0.07 -8.34 -2.03
C ALA A 24 -0.73 -8.65 -3.38
N ALA A 25 -2.01 -9.03 -3.37
CA ALA A 25 -2.77 -9.28 -4.60
C ALA A 25 -2.92 -8.00 -5.46
N VAL A 26 -3.22 -6.86 -4.82
CA VAL A 26 -3.30 -5.55 -5.51
C VAL A 26 -1.94 -5.16 -6.08
N LEU A 27 -0.86 -5.31 -5.30
CA LEU A 27 0.50 -4.99 -5.74
C LEU A 27 0.90 -5.82 -6.98
N ALA A 28 0.58 -7.11 -6.98
CA ALA A 28 0.82 -7.99 -8.13
C ALA A 28 0.06 -7.50 -9.37
N GLY A 29 -1.25 -7.25 -9.26
CA GLY A 29 -2.06 -6.78 -10.38
C GLY A 29 -1.61 -5.42 -10.94
N LEU A 30 -1.18 -4.48 -10.08
CA LEU A 30 -0.62 -3.21 -10.52
C LEU A 30 0.68 -3.41 -11.30
N ARG A 31 1.58 -4.27 -10.80
CA ARG A 31 2.85 -4.57 -11.48
C ARG A 31 2.65 -5.30 -12.81
N GLU A 32 1.69 -6.23 -12.87
CA GLU A 32 1.29 -6.89 -14.11
C GLU A 32 0.74 -5.89 -15.14
N GLY A 33 0.06 -4.84 -14.69
CA GLY A 33 -0.37 -3.70 -15.51
C GLY A 33 0.75 -2.74 -15.93
N GLY A 34 2.01 -3.02 -15.59
CA GLY A 34 3.16 -2.17 -15.91
C GLY A 34 3.26 -0.89 -15.05
N ILE A 35 2.56 -0.85 -13.91
CA ILE A 35 2.57 0.29 -12.99
C ILE A 35 3.72 0.13 -12.00
N ASP A 36 4.45 1.22 -11.73
CA ASP A 36 5.53 1.28 -10.74
C ASP A 36 4.95 1.34 -9.31
N ALA A 37 4.48 0.19 -8.83
CA ALA A 37 3.84 0.05 -7.53
C ALA A 37 4.79 -0.54 -6.47
N HIS A 38 4.78 0.08 -5.28
CA HIS A 38 5.55 -0.35 -4.12
C HIS A 38 4.66 -0.59 -2.91
N PRO A 39 4.91 -1.67 -2.14
CA PRO A 39 4.25 -1.86 -0.85
C PRO A 39 4.75 -0.83 0.16
N VAL A 40 3.84 -0.31 0.97
CA VAL A 40 4.15 0.53 2.13
C VAL A 40 3.30 0.07 3.30
N ASP A 41 3.97 -0.29 4.40
CA ASP A 41 3.30 -0.61 5.65
C ASP A 41 3.32 0.61 6.57
N PRO A 42 2.14 1.20 6.91
CA PRO A 42 2.08 2.33 7.82
C PRO A 42 2.52 2.00 9.25
N GLN A 43 2.68 0.72 9.61
CA GLN A 43 3.31 0.33 10.88
C GLN A 43 4.82 0.62 10.88
N GLU A 44 5.48 0.53 9.73
CA GLU A 44 6.94 0.66 9.60
C GLU A 44 7.36 2.01 9.00
N VAL A 45 6.50 2.59 8.16
CA VAL A 45 6.77 3.80 7.40
C VAL A 45 5.77 4.88 7.77
N ASP A 46 6.26 6.06 8.14
CA ASP A 46 5.40 7.23 8.33
C ASP A 46 4.81 7.66 6.99
N VAL A 47 3.48 7.60 6.88
CA VAL A 47 2.72 7.98 5.69
C VAL A 47 2.92 9.45 5.30
N ALA A 48 3.30 10.32 6.23
CA ALA A 48 3.63 11.71 5.93
C ALA A 48 4.87 11.83 5.03
N GLN A 49 5.75 10.83 5.02
CA GLN A 49 6.95 10.82 4.20
C GLN A 49 6.70 10.39 2.75
N LEU A 50 5.52 9.85 2.42
CA LEU A 50 5.21 9.34 1.07
C LEU A 50 5.44 10.37 -0.03
N LYS A 51 5.07 11.64 0.23
CA LYS A 51 5.29 12.73 -0.71
C LYS A 51 6.79 13.01 -0.93
N ALA A 52 7.59 12.96 0.13
CA ALA A 52 9.05 13.13 0.05
C ALA A 52 9.73 11.93 -0.62
N MET A 53 9.16 10.73 -0.52
CA MET A 53 9.62 9.50 -1.19
C MET A 53 9.25 9.44 -2.70
N GLY A 54 8.59 10.48 -3.23
CA GLY A 54 8.26 10.63 -4.64
C GLY A 54 7.03 9.83 -5.10
N PHE A 55 6.19 9.36 -4.18
CA PHE A 55 4.93 8.73 -4.54
C PHE A 55 3.94 9.76 -5.07
N GLN A 56 3.37 9.46 -6.24
CA GLN A 56 2.43 10.34 -6.93
C GLN A 56 0.98 9.98 -6.62
N LYS A 57 0.72 8.68 -6.40
CA LYS A 57 -0.61 8.15 -6.08
C LYS A 57 -0.50 7.12 -4.97
N VAL A 58 -1.60 6.92 -4.24
CA VAL A 58 -1.69 5.95 -3.16
C VAL A 58 -2.92 5.07 -3.38
N PHE A 59 -2.74 3.76 -3.28
CA PHE A 59 -3.81 2.78 -3.22
C PHE A 59 -3.95 2.28 -1.78
N ILE A 60 -5.14 2.37 -1.20
CA ILE A 60 -5.39 1.97 0.19
C ILE A 60 -5.94 0.54 0.20
N ALA A 61 -5.12 -0.42 0.63
CA ALA A 61 -5.49 -1.83 0.85
C ALA A 61 -5.46 -2.19 2.34
N LEU A 62 -5.64 -1.19 3.21
CA LEU A 62 -5.75 -1.35 4.66
C LEU A 62 -7.14 -1.89 5.02
N GLN A 63 -7.16 -2.95 5.83
CA GLN A 63 -8.40 -3.52 6.37
C GLN A 63 -8.53 -3.13 7.84
N TRP A 64 -9.69 -2.58 8.19
CA TRP A 64 -10.00 -2.17 9.56
C TRP A 64 -11.27 -2.86 10.03
N PRO A 65 -11.34 -3.31 11.31
CA PRO A 65 -12.49 -4.02 11.81
C PRO A 65 -13.72 -3.12 11.72
N ARG A 66 -14.78 -3.62 11.06
CA ARG A 66 -16.06 -2.93 11.08
C ARG A 66 -16.58 -2.98 12.53
N ARG A 67 -16.70 -1.80 13.14
CA ARG A 67 -17.39 -1.63 14.42
C ARG A 67 -18.87 -1.88 14.27
#